data_AF-B4FAY6-F1
#
_entry.id   AF-B4FAY6-F1
#
_cell.length_a   1.000
_cell.length_b   1.000
_cell.length_c   1.000
_cell.angle_alpha   90.00
_cell.angle_beta   90.00
_cell.angle_gamma   90.00
#
_symmetry.space_group_name_H-M   'P 1'
#
loop_
_entity.id
_entity.type
_entity.pdbx_description
1 polymer ?
#
loop_
_entity_poly.entity_id
_entity_poly.type
_entity_poly.pdbx_seq_one_letter_code
_entity_poly.pdbx_strand_id
1 'polypeptide(L)'
;MAAITAPPAPPPASTSCRLLRRRAPLTRFAASSSPSSRFRPSSSSFPAAAGSSSGGGGEILHVSPPPPPAAPPGVPVYVTLPADAVDPGGRVARRRAMGASLAALAAAGVAGVAVELWWGVVERRSPGEYDWAGYLELAAMARRHGLRVRAILAFHQCGAGPHDLPWIPLPQWVLEEMDKIPDLSYTNRYQKRNKEYISLGCDILPVLKGRSPMQAYSDFMRSFHNTFEDYLGDTITEVQVGMGPGGELRYPSYPTEKLNQPGSSSELGEFQCYDKFMQASLSARAQIFVLQQWGNGGSTGTDGSQQNLEETSFFRTDGGYWNTPYGHFFLKWYSGMLLLHGERLCMIADAIFSGTGVTISGKVAGIHWHYYTCSHPSELTSGYYNTLLRDGYLPIAQMFAKYKATLCCSCFDLRDAERTNSESSPEGTLRQLAGAAKMCNLPLNGENSATRLDDASLNQVIRSSRLYSGRTSGTSFSFNYVRMNKSLFEFHNWNRFTKFVRQMSDARTFLARLYVRRGQQYLSSMSVVWVVSRACAYT
;
A
#
# COMPACT_ATOMS: atom_id res chain seq x y z
N MET A 1 31.19 17.49 -22.77
CA MET A 1 30.03 18.40 -22.71
C MET A 1 29.06 17.99 -23.82
N ALA A 2 28.04 17.20 -23.49
CA ALA A 2 26.89 16.97 -24.37
C ALA A 2 25.70 17.67 -23.70
N ALA A 3 25.03 18.56 -24.42
CA ALA A 3 23.86 19.27 -23.92
C ALA A 3 22.75 18.24 -23.61
N ILE A 4 22.44 18.06 -22.33
CA ILE A 4 21.32 17.23 -21.88
C ILE A 4 20.05 18.03 -22.15
N THR A 5 19.41 17.80 -23.29
CA THR A 5 18.06 18.29 -23.58
C THR A 5 17.07 17.57 -22.64
N ALA A 6 16.33 18.33 -21.84
CA ALA A 6 15.30 17.81 -20.96
C ALA A 6 14.21 17.06 -21.76
N PRO A 7 13.65 15.96 -21.23
CA PRO A 7 12.54 15.27 -21.88
C PRO A 7 11.28 16.15 -21.94
N PRO A 8 10.44 16.01 -22.98
CA PRO A 8 9.24 16.81 -23.15
C PRO A 8 8.24 16.60 -22.00
N ALA A 9 7.58 17.68 -21.59
CA ALA A 9 6.54 17.63 -20.56
C ALA A 9 5.39 16.70 -20.98
N PRO A 10 4.80 15.90 -20.07
CA PRO A 10 3.63 15.11 -20.38
C PRO A 10 2.45 16.04 -20.73
N PRO A 11 1.59 15.67 -21.70
CA PRO A 11 0.43 16.46 -22.08
C PRO A 11 -0.55 16.58 -20.89
N PRO A 12 -1.34 17.66 -20.81
CA PRO A 12 -2.35 17.78 -19.78
C PRO A 12 -3.36 16.64 -19.93
N ALA A 13 -3.61 15.89 -18.85
CA ALA A 13 -4.67 14.89 -18.80
C ALA A 13 -6.03 15.57 -18.97
N SER A 14 -6.52 15.67 -20.21
CA SER A 14 -7.86 16.11 -20.53
C SER A 14 -8.82 14.91 -20.49
N THR A 15 -9.17 14.44 -19.30
CA THR A 15 -10.33 13.55 -19.14
C THR A 15 -11.60 14.40 -19.09
N SER A 16 -12.15 14.67 -20.27
CA SER A 16 -13.50 15.20 -20.45
C SER A 16 -14.52 14.08 -20.21
N CYS A 17 -14.80 13.76 -18.94
CA CYS A 17 -15.97 12.95 -18.59
C CYS A 17 -17.18 13.85 -18.48
N ARG A 18 -18.02 13.85 -19.53
CA ARG A 18 -19.36 14.44 -19.53
C ARG A 18 -20.22 13.73 -18.47
N LEU A 19 -20.31 14.30 -17.28
CA LEU A 19 -21.34 13.94 -16.30
C LEU A 19 -22.52 14.89 -16.47
N LEU A 20 -23.63 14.31 -16.93
CA LEU A 20 -24.94 14.91 -17.06
C LEU A 20 -25.36 15.59 -15.75
N ARG A 21 -25.59 16.90 -15.85
CA ARG A 21 -26.28 17.71 -14.85
C ARG A 21 -27.64 17.10 -14.53
N ARG A 22 -27.87 16.71 -13.27
CA ARG A 22 -29.19 16.87 -12.63
C ARG A 22 -29.01 17.47 -11.25
N ARG A 23 -29.40 18.75 -11.14
CA ARG A 23 -29.74 19.46 -9.91
C ARG A 23 -30.96 18.80 -9.27
N ALA A 24 -31.00 18.69 -7.94
CA ALA A 24 -32.08 19.14 -7.03
C ALA A 24 -31.76 18.67 -5.57
N PRO A 25 -32.45 19.15 -4.52
CA PRO A 25 -31.87 20.09 -3.56
C PRO A 25 -31.89 19.59 -2.09
N LEU A 26 -31.29 20.39 -1.22
CA LEU A 26 -31.35 20.31 0.25
C LEU A 26 -32.79 20.22 0.78
N THR A 27 -33.08 19.26 1.66
CA THR A 27 -34.16 19.38 2.66
C THR A 27 -33.88 18.57 3.94
N ARG A 28 -34.18 19.21 5.08
CA ARG A 28 -34.09 18.70 6.46
C ARG A 28 -35.26 17.77 6.81
N PHE A 29 -34.96 16.85 7.75
CA PHE A 29 -35.81 16.17 8.74
C PHE A 29 -37.35 16.40 8.70
N ALA A 30 -38.14 15.33 8.62
CA ALA A 30 -38.80 14.69 9.78
C ALA A 30 -39.89 13.66 9.38
N ALA A 31 -39.96 12.60 10.18
CA ALA A 31 -41.12 11.80 10.63
C ALA A 31 -42.10 11.10 9.63
N SER A 32 -41.96 9.76 9.66
CA SER A 32 -42.99 8.72 9.87
C SER A 32 -44.11 8.43 8.85
N SER A 33 -44.32 7.10 8.74
CA SER A 33 -45.52 6.34 8.34
C SER A 33 -45.68 5.89 6.87
N SER A 34 -45.44 4.58 6.66
CA SER A 34 -45.98 3.73 5.58
C SER A 34 -47.47 3.38 5.89
N PRO A 35 -48.21 2.48 5.17
CA PRO A 35 -47.89 1.67 3.97
C PRO A 35 -49.06 1.51 2.94
N SER A 36 -48.89 0.59 1.96
CA SER A 36 -49.93 -0.14 1.19
C SER A 36 -50.49 0.57 -0.05
N SER A 37 -50.82 -0.06 -1.19
CA SER A 37 -50.88 -1.46 -1.64
C SER A 37 -51.10 -1.49 -3.17
N ARG A 38 -50.69 -2.60 -3.80
CA ARG A 38 -51.24 -3.32 -4.98
C ARG A 38 -51.86 -2.52 -6.14
N PHE A 39 -51.50 -2.88 -7.38
CA PHE A 39 -52.41 -3.55 -8.33
C PHE A 39 -51.61 -4.30 -9.42
N ARG A 40 -52.18 -5.44 -9.85
CA ARG A 40 -51.66 -6.51 -10.74
C ARG A 40 -52.55 -6.54 -12.03
N PRO A 41 -52.42 -7.49 -12.99
CA PRO A 41 -52.23 -7.22 -14.42
C PRO A 41 -53.33 -7.84 -15.34
N SER A 42 -53.15 -7.75 -16.65
CA SER A 42 -53.94 -8.42 -17.71
C SER A 42 -53.23 -8.21 -19.06
N SER A 43 -53.30 -9.03 -20.12
CA SER A 43 -53.77 -10.39 -20.40
C SER A 43 -53.52 -10.70 -21.90
N SER A 44 -53.59 -11.98 -22.28
CA SER A 44 -53.97 -12.51 -23.63
C SER A 44 -52.89 -12.57 -24.75
N SER A 45 -52.78 -13.58 -25.62
CA SER A 45 -53.51 -14.86 -25.80
C SER A 45 -52.98 -15.73 -26.98
N PHE A 46 -53.31 -17.04 -26.94
CA PHE A 46 -53.66 -18.00 -28.04
C PHE A 46 -52.62 -18.88 -28.82
N PRO A 47 -53.02 -20.10 -29.29
CA PRO A 47 -52.28 -21.37 -29.07
C PRO A 47 -52.24 -22.42 -30.25
N ALA A 48 -51.71 -23.62 -29.92
CA ALA A 48 -52.13 -25.00 -30.30
C ALA A 48 -51.67 -25.72 -31.61
N ALA A 49 -51.04 -26.90 -31.43
CA ALA A 49 -51.31 -28.23 -32.07
C ALA A 49 -50.25 -29.27 -31.55
N ALA A 50 -50.57 -30.22 -30.67
CA ALA A 50 -51.19 -31.55 -30.84
C ALA A 50 -50.21 -32.69 -31.19
N GLY A 51 -50.12 -33.71 -30.32
CA GLY A 51 -49.39 -34.97 -30.54
C GLY A 51 -49.17 -35.81 -29.26
N SER A 52 -50.11 -36.72 -28.98
CA SER A 52 -50.25 -37.59 -27.81
C SER A 52 -49.17 -38.67 -27.61
N SER A 53 -48.86 -39.03 -26.35
CA SER A 53 -49.25 -40.32 -25.73
C SER A 53 -48.52 -40.58 -24.39
N SER A 54 -49.16 -41.43 -23.59
CA SER A 54 -49.19 -41.56 -22.13
C SER A 54 -48.05 -42.32 -21.46
N GLY A 55 -47.73 -41.95 -20.21
CA GLY A 55 -47.04 -42.81 -19.23
C GLY A 55 -46.77 -42.06 -17.92
N GLY A 56 -47.51 -42.40 -16.87
CA GLY A 56 -47.57 -41.65 -15.61
C GLY A 56 -46.34 -41.76 -14.69
N GLY A 57 -46.20 -40.76 -13.82
CA GLY A 57 -45.20 -40.71 -12.77
C GLY A 57 -45.12 -39.28 -12.21
N GLY A 58 -46.03 -38.94 -11.28
CA GLY A 58 -46.06 -37.63 -10.65
C GLY A 58 -44.93 -37.49 -9.63
N GLU A 59 -43.88 -36.74 -9.99
CA GLU A 59 -42.89 -36.23 -9.04
C GLU A 59 -43.26 -34.80 -8.62
N ILE A 60 -43.59 -34.65 -7.34
CA ILE A 60 -43.79 -33.36 -6.68
C ILE A 60 -42.42 -32.67 -6.61
N LEU A 61 -42.21 -31.65 -7.44
CA LEU A 61 -41.03 -30.78 -7.38
C LEU A 61 -41.03 -30.02 -6.05
N HIS A 62 -40.27 -30.54 -5.08
CA HIS A 62 -39.90 -29.81 -3.87
C HIS A 62 -39.04 -28.60 -4.26
N VAL A 63 -39.66 -27.42 -4.29
CA VAL A 63 -38.94 -26.13 -4.34
C VAL A 63 -38.18 -26.00 -3.03
N SER A 64 -36.88 -26.27 -3.07
CA SER A 64 -35.98 -26.05 -1.94
C SER A 64 -35.91 -24.55 -1.62
N PRO A 65 -35.89 -24.16 -0.33
CA PRO A 65 -35.76 -22.75 0.04
C PRO A 65 -34.42 -22.20 -0.47
N PRO A 66 -34.34 -20.89 -0.81
CA PRO A 66 -33.10 -20.29 -1.28
C PRO A 66 -32.00 -20.47 -0.22
N PRO A 67 -30.75 -20.74 -0.64
CA PRO A 67 -29.65 -20.92 0.30
C PRO A 67 -29.47 -19.65 1.15
N PRO A 68 -29.08 -19.78 2.43
CA PRO A 68 -28.81 -18.63 3.27
C PRO A 68 -27.72 -17.76 2.62
N PRO A 69 -27.77 -16.42 2.78
CA PRO A 69 -26.78 -15.53 2.18
C PRO A 69 -25.38 -15.95 2.62
N ALA A 70 -24.48 -16.14 1.65
CA ALA A 70 -23.09 -16.50 1.90
C ALA A 70 -22.49 -15.54 2.93
N ALA A 71 -21.89 -16.09 3.98
CA ALA A 71 -21.19 -15.29 4.98
C ALA A 71 -20.12 -14.45 4.25
N PRO A 72 -19.94 -13.17 4.61
CA PRO A 72 -18.88 -12.37 4.01
C PRO A 72 -17.55 -13.10 4.23
N PRO A 73 -16.68 -13.21 3.22
CA PRO A 73 -15.40 -13.90 3.39
C PRO A 73 -14.58 -13.22 4.49
N GLY A 74 -13.89 -14.02 5.29
CA GLY A 74 -12.93 -13.51 6.28
C GLY A 74 -11.83 -12.69 5.62
N VAL A 75 -11.14 -11.88 6.43
CA VAL A 75 -9.97 -11.12 5.98
C VAL A 75 -8.74 -12.03 5.97
N PRO A 76 -8.12 -12.30 4.81
CA PRO A 76 -6.91 -13.09 4.75
C PRO A 76 -5.73 -12.37 5.41
N VAL A 77 -4.97 -13.11 6.21
CA VAL A 77 -3.75 -12.64 6.87
C VAL A 77 -2.54 -13.23 6.16
N TYR A 78 -1.57 -12.37 5.85
CA TYR A 78 -0.25 -12.72 5.33
C TYR A 78 0.82 -12.36 6.36
N VAL A 79 2.01 -12.93 6.22
CA VAL A 79 3.17 -12.60 7.07
C VAL A 79 4.39 -12.30 6.19
N THR A 80 5.01 -11.14 6.39
CA THR A 80 6.28 -10.81 5.72
C THR A 80 7.42 -11.63 6.33
N LEU A 81 8.19 -12.32 5.49
CA LEU A 81 9.37 -13.09 5.89
C LEU A 81 10.50 -12.17 6.40
N PRO A 82 11.55 -12.68 7.06
CA PRO A 82 12.75 -11.89 7.37
C PRO A 82 13.33 -11.20 6.13
N ALA A 83 13.87 -9.99 6.25
CA ALA A 83 14.47 -9.30 5.11
C ALA A 83 15.71 -10.04 4.57
N ASP A 84 16.39 -10.79 5.44
CA ASP A 84 17.49 -11.71 5.13
C ASP A 84 17.03 -13.14 4.78
N ALA A 85 15.77 -13.35 4.37
CA ALA A 85 15.26 -14.68 4.00
C ALA A 85 16.08 -15.34 2.88
N VAL A 86 16.68 -14.54 1.99
CA VAL A 86 17.72 -14.94 1.06
C VAL A 86 19.01 -14.21 1.43
N ASP A 87 20.09 -14.94 1.60
CA ASP A 87 21.41 -14.38 1.93
C ASP A 87 21.97 -13.57 0.75
N PRO A 88 22.97 -12.69 0.97
CA PRO A 88 23.61 -11.94 -0.12
C PRO A 88 24.24 -12.81 -1.22
N GLY A 89 24.43 -14.12 -0.97
CA GLY A 89 24.91 -15.10 -1.93
C GLY A 89 23.81 -15.72 -2.81
N GLY A 90 22.54 -15.37 -2.60
CA GLY A 90 21.41 -15.87 -3.38
C GLY A 90 20.81 -17.18 -2.88
N ARG A 91 21.04 -17.58 -1.61
CA ARG A 91 20.51 -18.84 -1.03
C ARG A 91 19.55 -18.59 0.12
N VAL A 92 18.61 -19.51 0.35
CA VAL A 92 17.68 -19.42 1.48
C VAL A 92 18.42 -19.45 2.82
N ALA A 93 18.33 -18.37 3.58
CA ALA A 93 18.92 -18.29 4.90
C ALA A 93 18.20 -19.23 5.88
N ARG A 94 18.97 -19.92 6.74
CA ARG A 94 18.44 -20.80 7.80
C ARG A 94 17.37 -21.78 7.28
N ARG A 95 17.60 -22.34 6.08
CA ARG A 95 16.68 -23.18 5.30
C ARG A 95 15.77 -24.11 6.11
N ARG A 96 16.32 -24.88 7.06
CA ARG A 96 15.53 -25.80 7.92
C ARG A 96 14.53 -25.05 8.81
N ALA A 97 14.97 -23.97 9.46
CA ALA A 97 14.13 -23.13 10.29
C ALA A 97 13.05 -22.43 9.45
N MET A 98 13.41 -21.93 8.26
CA MET A 98 12.44 -21.34 7.32
C MET A 98 11.32 -22.33 6.97
N GLY A 99 11.67 -23.59 6.66
CA GLY A 99 10.67 -24.64 6.39
C GLY A 99 9.73 -24.90 7.58
N ALA A 100 10.28 -24.99 8.79
CA ALA A 100 9.49 -25.16 10.00
C ALA A 100 8.58 -23.95 10.27
N SER A 101 9.07 -22.73 10.06
CA SER A 101 8.28 -21.50 10.19
C SER A 101 7.12 -21.45 9.20
N LEU A 102 7.33 -21.78 7.93
CA LEU A 102 6.26 -21.84 6.92
C LEU A 102 5.21 -22.88 7.28
N ALA A 103 5.61 -24.08 7.71
CA ALA A 103 4.69 -25.12 8.17
C ALA A 103 3.83 -24.65 9.36
N ALA A 104 4.45 -23.95 10.33
CA ALA A 104 3.74 -23.40 11.49
C ALA A 104 2.73 -22.31 11.08
N LEU A 105 3.10 -21.40 10.18
CA LEU A 105 2.22 -20.36 9.66
C LEU A 105 1.00 -20.97 8.93
N ALA A 106 1.23 -21.98 8.09
CA ALA A 106 0.15 -22.71 7.42
C ALA A 106 -0.81 -23.36 8.44
N ALA A 107 -0.27 -24.04 9.46
CA ALA A 107 -1.06 -24.65 10.53
C ALA A 107 -1.86 -23.63 11.37
N ALA A 108 -1.39 -22.38 11.46
CA ALA A 108 -2.10 -21.29 12.13
C ALA A 108 -3.29 -20.72 11.32
N GLY A 109 -3.43 -21.11 10.04
CA GLY A 109 -4.45 -20.57 9.13
C GLY A 109 -4.05 -19.28 8.42
N VAL A 110 -2.75 -18.98 8.36
CA VAL A 110 -2.22 -17.86 7.56
C VAL A 110 -2.45 -18.15 6.08
N ALA A 111 -2.92 -17.16 5.33
CA ALA A 111 -3.29 -17.33 3.93
C ALA A 111 -2.09 -17.33 2.96
N GLY A 112 -0.95 -16.79 3.39
CA GLY A 112 0.26 -16.71 2.59
C GLY A 112 1.38 -15.91 3.27
N VAL A 113 2.48 -15.72 2.56
CA VAL A 113 3.64 -14.95 3.00
C VAL A 113 3.97 -13.84 2.01
N ALA A 114 4.59 -12.76 2.50
CA ALA A 114 5.18 -11.73 1.66
C ALA A 114 6.71 -11.84 1.71
N VAL A 115 7.37 -11.69 0.56
CA VAL A 115 8.83 -11.83 0.43
C VAL A 115 9.40 -10.66 -0.36
N GLU A 116 10.40 -9.98 0.21
CA GLU A 116 11.18 -8.99 -0.54
C GLU A 116 12.20 -9.65 -1.47
N LEU A 117 12.03 -9.38 -2.75
CA LEU A 117 12.93 -9.74 -3.85
C LEU A 117 13.92 -8.59 -4.06
N TRP A 118 15.04 -8.63 -3.33
CA TRP A 118 16.02 -7.54 -3.29
C TRP A 118 16.77 -7.42 -4.60
N TRP A 119 16.69 -6.23 -5.21
CA TRP A 119 17.41 -5.95 -6.46
C TRP A 119 18.93 -6.16 -6.29
N GLY A 120 19.49 -5.67 -5.18
CA GLY A 120 20.91 -5.84 -4.84
C GLY A 120 21.36 -7.26 -4.54
N VAL A 121 20.45 -8.22 -4.32
CA VAL A 121 20.78 -9.64 -4.18
C VAL A 121 20.67 -10.34 -5.53
N VAL A 122 19.60 -10.09 -6.29
CA VAL A 122 19.31 -10.81 -7.53
C VAL A 122 20.22 -10.35 -8.67
N GLU A 123 20.40 -9.05 -8.89
CA GLU A 123 21.21 -8.47 -9.98
C GLU A 123 22.57 -7.97 -9.45
N ARG A 124 23.16 -8.73 -8.51
CA ARG A 124 24.28 -8.26 -7.67
C ARG A 124 25.61 -8.05 -8.40
N ARG A 125 25.86 -8.75 -9.51
CA ARG A 125 27.17 -8.79 -10.20
C ARG A 125 27.28 -7.76 -11.30
N SER A 126 26.39 -7.83 -12.29
CA SER A 126 26.45 -7.00 -13.48
C SER A 126 25.04 -6.77 -14.05
N PRO A 127 24.83 -5.73 -14.87
CA PRO A 127 23.58 -5.51 -15.58
C PRO A 127 23.12 -6.74 -16.37
N GLY A 128 21.89 -7.22 -16.13
CA GLY A 128 21.29 -8.34 -16.84
C GLY A 128 21.64 -9.73 -16.30
N GLU A 129 22.52 -9.84 -15.30
CA GLU A 129 22.83 -11.10 -14.63
C GLU A 129 21.94 -11.29 -13.39
N TYR A 130 20.84 -12.01 -13.57
CA TYR A 130 19.86 -12.28 -12.52
C TYR A 130 20.04 -13.67 -11.92
N ASP A 131 20.18 -13.75 -10.59
CA ASP A 131 20.15 -15.02 -9.85
C ASP A 131 18.93 -15.09 -8.92
N TRP A 132 18.01 -15.97 -9.28
CA TRP A 132 16.73 -16.19 -8.60
C TRP A 132 16.71 -17.47 -7.74
N ALA A 133 17.81 -18.22 -7.62
CA ALA A 133 17.81 -19.57 -7.06
C ALA A 133 17.19 -19.67 -5.66
N GLY A 134 17.60 -18.81 -4.72
CA GLY A 134 17.05 -18.78 -3.37
C GLY A 134 15.57 -18.40 -3.31
N TYR A 135 15.13 -17.48 -4.19
CA TYR A 135 13.74 -17.05 -4.25
C TYR A 135 12.83 -18.11 -4.88
N LEU A 136 13.31 -18.83 -5.90
CA LEU A 136 12.63 -20.02 -6.44
C LEU A 136 12.46 -21.10 -5.37
N GLU A 137 13.50 -21.35 -4.58
CA GLU A 137 13.40 -22.30 -3.47
C GLU A 137 12.37 -21.86 -2.41
N LEU A 138 12.32 -20.57 -2.05
CA LEU A 138 11.30 -20.03 -1.14
C LEU A 138 9.88 -20.18 -1.69
N ALA A 139 9.66 -19.86 -2.97
CA ALA A 139 8.36 -20.06 -3.62
C ALA A 139 7.95 -21.53 -3.62
N ALA A 140 8.88 -22.44 -3.92
CA ALA A 140 8.65 -23.88 -3.86
C ALA A 140 8.35 -24.37 -2.43
N MET A 141 9.01 -23.79 -1.41
CA MET A 141 8.73 -24.08 0.01
C MET A 141 7.31 -23.63 0.40
N ALA A 142 6.90 -22.42 0.04
CA ALA A 142 5.56 -21.90 0.30
C ALA A 142 4.48 -22.76 -0.37
N ARG A 143 4.66 -23.11 -1.65
CA ARG A 143 3.75 -23.98 -2.41
C ARG A 143 3.52 -25.33 -1.73
N ARG A 144 4.59 -25.97 -1.22
CA ARG A 144 4.49 -27.26 -0.50
C ARG A 144 3.61 -27.22 0.74
N HIS A 145 3.44 -26.05 1.35
CA HIS A 145 2.59 -25.84 2.52
C HIS A 145 1.24 -25.18 2.18
N GLY A 146 0.90 -25.03 0.89
CA GLY A 146 -0.35 -24.39 0.45
C GLY A 146 -0.42 -22.89 0.77
N LEU A 147 0.74 -22.25 0.98
CA LEU A 147 0.81 -20.82 1.26
C LEU A 147 0.95 -20.05 -0.06
N ARG A 148 0.13 -19.00 -0.22
CA ARG A 148 0.32 -18.02 -1.29
C ARG A 148 1.53 -17.14 -1.01
N VAL A 149 2.03 -16.51 -2.06
CA VAL A 149 3.20 -15.63 -2.03
C VAL A 149 2.83 -14.27 -2.60
N ARG A 150 3.18 -13.22 -1.86
CA ARG A 150 3.25 -11.83 -2.35
C ARG A 150 4.70 -11.49 -2.62
N ALA A 151 5.05 -11.29 -3.88
CA ALA A 151 6.39 -10.91 -4.29
C ALA A 151 6.55 -9.39 -4.20
N ILE A 152 7.46 -8.89 -3.37
CA ILE A 152 7.75 -7.45 -3.26
C ILE A 152 9.05 -7.17 -4.02
N LEU A 153 8.97 -6.51 -5.17
CA LEU A 153 10.14 -6.13 -5.97
C LEU A 153 10.85 -4.96 -5.28
N ALA A 154 11.91 -5.26 -4.54
CA ALA A 154 12.59 -4.30 -3.68
C ALA A 154 13.75 -3.62 -4.41
N PHE A 155 13.43 -2.56 -5.15
CA PHE A 155 14.38 -1.68 -5.86
C PHE A 155 15.06 -0.64 -4.95
N HIS A 156 15.07 -0.88 -3.64
CA HIS A 156 15.63 0.02 -2.63
C HIS A 156 16.61 -0.74 -1.72
N GLN A 157 17.39 0.00 -0.95
CA GLN A 157 18.28 -0.54 0.07
C GLN A 157 17.51 -0.97 1.34
N CYS A 158 17.94 -2.06 1.96
CA CYS A 158 17.56 -2.45 3.33
C CYS A 158 18.62 -2.01 4.34
N GLY A 159 18.18 -1.38 5.43
CA GLY A 159 19.04 -0.96 6.54
C GLY A 159 19.65 0.45 6.34
N ALA A 160 20.13 1.01 7.45
CA ALA A 160 20.76 2.32 7.52
C ALA A 160 22.20 2.37 6.98
N GLY A 161 22.89 1.24 7.14
CA GLY A 161 24.30 1.10 6.79
C GLY A 161 24.80 -0.30 7.13
N PRO A 162 26.06 -0.62 6.83
CA PRO A 162 26.66 -1.93 7.14
C PRO A 162 26.63 -2.32 8.62
N HIS A 163 26.44 -1.34 9.52
CA HIS A 163 26.35 -1.55 10.96
C HIS A 163 24.92 -1.86 11.45
N ASP A 164 23.91 -1.68 10.60
CA ASP A 164 22.51 -1.93 10.90
C ASP A 164 22.04 -3.16 10.11
N LEU A 165 22.05 -4.33 10.75
CA LEU A 165 21.70 -5.58 10.12
C LEU A 165 20.18 -5.81 10.16
N PRO A 166 19.55 -6.27 9.06
CA PRO A 166 20.17 -6.66 7.80
C PRO A 166 20.50 -5.46 6.89
N TRP A 167 21.71 -5.47 6.33
CA TRP A 167 22.17 -4.50 5.34
C TRP A 167 22.14 -5.11 3.94
N ILE A 168 21.28 -4.58 3.07
CA ILE A 168 21.16 -5.03 1.67
C ILE A 168 21.16 -3.79 0.78
N PRO A 169 22.30 -3.40 0.19
CA PRO A 169 22.38 -2.21 -0.64
C PRO A 169 21.69 -2.42 -2.00
N LEU A 170 21.61 -1.34 -2.79
CA LEU A 170 21.42 -1.44 -4.24
C LEU A 170 22.55 -2.27 -4.89
N PRO A 171 22.37 -2.82 -6.12
CA PRO A 171 23.43 -3.56 -6.78
C PRO A 171 24.75 -2.78 -6.85
N GLN A 172 25.87 -3.48 -6.65
CA GLN A 172 27.19 -2.84 -6.59
C GLN A 172 27.48 -1.98 -7.83
N TRP A 173 27.12 -2.48 -9.01
CA TRP A 173 27.30 -1.77 -10.27
C TRP A 173 26.43 -0.50 -10.40
N VAL A 174 25.30 -0.40 -9.68
CA VAL A 174 24.47 0.80 -9.59
C VAL A 174 25.15 1.81 -8.68
N LEU A 175 25.64 1.35 -7.52
CA LEU A 175 26.37 2.21 -6.57
C LEU A 175 27.62 2.83 -7.22
N GLU A 176 28.35 2.07 -8.03
CA GLU A 176 29.47 2.57 -8.83
C GLU A 176 29.07 3.71 -9.78
N GLU A 177 27.90 3.64 -10.42
CA GLU A 177 27.39 4.72 -11.26
C GLU A 177 26.91 5.91 -10.42
N MET A 178 26.34 5.68 -9.25
CA MET A 178 25.97 6.75 -8.30
C MET A 178 27.19 7.47 -7.73
N ASP A 179 28.33 6.78 -7.58
CA ASP A 179 29.60 7.39 -7.18
C ASP A 179 30.20 8.26 -8.29
N LYS A 180 30.08 7.83 -9.56
CA LYS A 180 30.50 8.62 -10.73
C LYS A 180 29.57 9.81 -10.99
N ILE A 181 28.26 9.63 -10.76
CA ILE A 181 27.21 10.63 -11.00
C ILE A 181 26.39 10.80 -9.72
N PRO A 182 26.84 11.64 -8.76
CA PRO A 182 26.18 11.81 -7.47
C PRO A 182 24.70 12.23 -7.55
N ASP A 183 24.33 12.96 -8.60
CA ASP A 183 22.94 13.37 -8.87
C ASP A 183 21.96 12.24 -9.21
N LEU A 184 22.44 10.99 -9.33
CA LEU A 184 21.55 9.82 -9.35
C LEU A 184 20.89 9.57 -7.99
N SER A 185 21.42 10.14 -6.92
CA SER A 185 20.86 10.05 -5.57
C SER A 185 19.87 11.18 -5.31
N TYR A 186 18.80 10.90 -4.57
CA TYR A 186 17.98 11.97 -4.00
C TYR A 186 18.84 12.90 -3.16
N THR A 187 18.55 14.20 -3.23
CA THR A 187 19.42 15.22 -2.67
C THR A 187 18.61 16.27 -1.95
N ASN A 188 18.99 16.56 -0.71
CA ASN A 188 18.37 17.65 0.05
C ASN A 188 19.05 19.00 -0.24
N ARG A 189 18.50 20.07 0.33
CA ARG A 189 19.02 21.44 0.16
C ARG A 189 20.47 21.63 0.62
N TYR A 190 20.91 20.83 1.59
CA TYR A 190 22.28 20.85 2.12
C TYR A 190 23.24 19.96 1.31
N GLN A 191 22.84 19.50 0.12
CA GLN A 191 23.61 18.62 -0.77
C GLN A 191 23.92 17.24 -0.17
N LYS A 192 23.22 16.84 0.91
CA LYS A 192 23.26 15.48 1.44
C LYS A 192 22.55 14.55 0.47
N ARG A 193 23.23 13.48 0.09
CA ARG A 193 22.79 12.49 -0.89
C ARG A 193 22.22 11.26 -0.17
N ASN A 194 21.06 10.79 -0.61
CA ASN A 194 20.47 9.54 -0.14
C ASN A 194 20.55 8.47 -1.25
N LYS A 195 21.30 7.40 -0.98
CA LYS A 195 21.55 6.29 -1.91
C LYS A 195 20.59 5.10 -1.74
N GLU A 196 19.54 5.25 -0.92
CA GLU A 196 18.56 4.18 -0.66
C GLU A 196 17.78 3.81 -1.94
N TYR A 197 17.57 4.78 -2.83
CA TYR A 197 16.85 4.63 -4.08
C TYR A 197 17.35 5.65 -5.11
N ILE A 198 17.21 5.34 -6.40
CA ILE A 198 17.64 6.23 -7.50
C ILE A 198 16.63 7.37 -7.67
N SER A 199 17.10 8.61 -7.80
CA SER A 199 16.23 9.79 -7.97
C SER A 199 15.33 9.64 -9.20
N LEU A 200 14.03 9.87 -9.03
CA LEU A 200 13.05 9.81 -10.12
C LEU A 200 13.31 10.85 -11.22
N GLY A 201 14.16 11.86 -10.95
CA GLY A 201 14.59 12.85 -11.95
C GLY A 201 15.29 12.21 -13.15
N CYS A 202 15.87 11.01 -12.98
CA CYS A 202 16.60 10.30 -14.04
C CYS A 202 15.89 9.05 -14.58
N ASP A 203 14.62 8.80 -14.22
CA ASP A 203 13.82 7.62 -14.62
C ASP A 203 14.05 7.11 -16.06
N ILE A 204 14.10 8.04 -17.02
CA ILE A 204 14.16 7.77 -18.47
C ILE A 204 15.49 8.13 -19.11
N LEU A 205 16.51 8.48 -18.31
CA LEU A 205 17.85 8.82 -18.81
C LEU A 205 18.76 7.59 -18.77
N PRO A 206 19.56 7.30 -19.81
CA PRO A 206 20.38 6.09 -19.92
C PRO A 206 21.67 6.16 -19.06
N VAL A 207 21.52 6.35 -17.76
CA VAL A 207 22.59 6.63 -16.79
C VAL A 207 23.13 5.40 -16.08
N LEU A 208 22.55 4.22 -16.33
CA LEU A 208 22.92 2.95 -15.69
C LEU A 208 23.58 2.02 -16.72
N LYS A 209 24.84 2.30 -17.07
CA LYS A 209 25.63 1.55 -18.07
C LYS A 209 24.87 1.38 -19.41
N GLY A 210 24.21 2.45 -19.87
CA GLY A 210 23.45 2.48 -21.13
C GLY A 210 21.94 2.23 -21.00
N ARG A 211 21.46 1.79 -19.83
CA ARG A 211 20.02 1.66 -19.53
C ARG A 211 19.51 2.82 -18.69
N SER A 212 18.23 3.12 -18.77
CA SER A 212 17.56 3.97 -17.77
C SER A 212 17.14 3.20 -16.53
N PRO A 213 16.89 3.85 -15.38
CA PRO A 213 16.29 3.21 -14.22
C PRO A 213 14.99 2.46 -14.57
N MET A 214 14.09 3.07 -15.34
CA MET A 214 12.86 2.41 -15.80
C MET A 214 13.14 1.15 -16.65
N GLN A 215 14.16 1.17 -17.51
CA GLN A 215 14.56 -0.02 -18.27
C GLN A 215 15.12 -1.11 -17.36
N ALA A 216 15.99 -0.76 -16.40
CA ALA A 216 16.52 -1.72 -15.44
C ALA A 216 15.41 -2.40 -14.61
N TYR A 217 14.46 -1.62 -14.11
CA TYR A 217 13.29 -2.16 -13.39
C TYR A 217 12.42 -3.03 -14.28
N SER A 218 12.20 -2.63 -15.54
CA SER A 218 11.46 -3.41 -16.53
C SER A 218 12.12 -4.75 -16.84
N ASP A 219 13.45 -4.77 -17.04
CA ASP A 219 14.19 -6.00 -17.32
C ASP A 219 14.19 -6.95 -16.12
N PHE A 220 14.32 -6.40 -14.91
CA PHE A 220 14.19 -7.16 -13.66
C PHE A 220 12.80 -7.82 -13.53
N MET A 221 11.72 -7.06 -13.80
CA MET A 221 10.36 -7.57 -13.80
C MET A 221 10.15 -8.67 -14.85
N ARG A 222 10.70 -8.52 -16.07
CA ARG A 222 10.62 -9.55 -17.12
C ARG A 222 11.40 -10.81 -16.73
N SER A 223 12.59 -10.65 -16.15
CA SER A 223 13.38 -11.78 -15.67
C SER A 223 12.64 -12.55 -14.58
N PHE A 224 12.03 -11.84 -13.62
CA PHE A 224 11.16 -12.43 -12.61
C PHE A 224 9.97 -13.16 -13.24
N HIS A 225 9.24 -12.49 -14.14
CA HIS A 225 8.09 -13.07 -14.83
C HIS A 225 8.45 -14.42 -15.49
N ASN A 226 9.50 -14.44 -16.31
CA ASN A 226 9.91 -15.62 -17.05
C ASN A 226 10.44 -16.74 -16.15
N THR A 227 11.14 -16.37 -15.06
CA THR A 227 11.70 -17.36 -14.14
C THR A 227 10.63 -18.02 -13.26
N PHE A 228 9.56 -17.29 -12.94
CA PHE A 228 8.50 -17.73 -12.04
C PHE A 228 7.19 -18.06 -12.77
N GLU A 229 7.19 -18.22 -14.10
CA GLU A 229 5.99 -18.46 -14.93
C GLU A 229 5.05 -19.53 -14.33
N ASP A 230 5.61 -20.67 -13.91
CA ASP A 230 4.87 -21.79 -13.29
C ASP A 230 4.25 -21.49 -11.90
N TYR A 231 4.60 -20.36 -11.29
CA TYR A 231 4.10 -19.94 -9.98
C TYR A 231 3.12 -18.77 -10.08
N LEU A 232 3.12 -18.00 -11.18
CA LEU A 232 2.28 -16.82 -11.34
C LEU A 232 0.80 -17.21 -11.43
N GLY A 233 -0.06 -16.52 -10.68
CA GLY A 233 -1.51 -16.73 -10.66
C GLY A 233 -1.98 -17.89 -9.77
N ASP A 234 -1.08 -18.82 -9.42
CA ASP A 234 -1.35 -19.92 -8.48
C ASP A 234 -0.72 -19.64 -7.11
N THR A 235 0.59 -19.85 -6.98
CA THR A 235 1.31 -19.65 -5.73
C THR A 235 1.60 -18.16 -5.52
N ILE A 236 2.11 -17.48 -6.53
CA ILE A 236 2.36 -16.03 -6.50
C ILE A 236 1.10 -15.33 -7.00
N THR A 237 0.35 -14.73 -6.08
CA THR A 237 -0.94 -14.09 -6.41
C THR A 237 -0.85 -12.58 -6.50
N GLU A 238 0.24 -11.99 -6.02
CA GLU A 238 0.43 -10.54 -5.99
C GLU A 238 1.89 -10.16 -6.20
N VAL A 239 2.11 -9.09 -6.97
CA VAL A 239 3.43 -8.49 -7.18
C VAL A 239 3.37 -7.03 -6.74
N GLN A 240 3.99 -6.71 -5.61
CA GLN A 240 4.13 -5.34 -5.12
C GLN A 240 5.39 -4.72 -5.73
N VAL A 241 5.23 -3.65 -6.48
CA VAL A 241 6.34 -2.92 -7.11
C VAL A 241 6.87 -1.89 -6.11
N GLY A 242 8.15 -1.97 -5.75
CA GLY A 242 8.82 -0.94 -4.95
C GLY A 242 8.98 0.34 -5.75
N MET A 243 8.52 1.47 -5.20
CA MET A 243 8.46 2.76 -5.93
C MET A 243 9.31 3.87 -5.30
N GLY A 244 10.22 3.51 -4.40
CA GLY A 244 11.02 4.46 -3.63
C GLY A 244 11.60 3.87 -2.35
N PRO A 245 12.07 4.74 -1.44
CA PRO A 245 12.59 4.37 -0.12
C PRO A 245 11.60 3.48 0.66
N GLY A 246 12.08 2.42 1.30
CA GLY A 246 11.25 1.41 1.96
C GLY A 246 10.27 0.67 1.04
N GLY A 247 10.45 0.77 -0.28
CA GLY A 247 9.52 0.25 -1.29
C GLY A 247 8.26 1.10 -1.45
N GLU A 248 8.21 2.27 -0.82
CA GLU A 248 7.05 3.15 -0.78
C GLU A 248 7.14 4.21 -1.88
N LEU A 249 6.00 4.58 -2.47
CA LEU A 249 5.91 5.71 -3.38
C LEU A 249 6.04 7.01 -2.57
N ARG A 250 7.27 7.44 -2.29
CA ARG A 250 7.59 8.71 -1.61
C ARG A 250 9.03 9.15 -1.88
N TYR A 251 9.33 10.38 -1.48
CA TYR A 251 10.72 10.84 -1.35
C TYR A 251 11.34 10.42 0.00
N PRO A 252 12.69 10.34 0.10
CA PRO A 252 13.39 10.06 1.35
C PRO A 252 13.49 11.32 2.24
N SER A 253 12.36 11.93 2.56
CA SER A 253 12.25 13.21 3.28
C SER A 253 12.68 13.15 4.74
N TYR A 254 12.64 11.97 5.34
CA TYR A 254 13.12 11.69 6.69
C TYR A 254 14.04 10.46 6.65
N PRO A 255 15.11 10.43 7.45
CA PRO A 255 15.95 9.24 7.56
C PRO A 255 15.14 8.09 8.16
N THR A 256 15.09 6.94 7.47
CA THR A 256 14.44 5.72 7.96
C THR A 256 14.95 5.33 9.36
N GLU A 257 16.22 5.60 9.65
CA GLU A 257 16.89 5.45 10.95
C GLU A 257 16.17 6.13 12.12
N LYS A 258 15.64 7.34 11.91
CA LYS A 258 15.06 8.16 12.98
C LYS A 258 13.64 7.73 13.34
N LEU A 259 12.92 7.10 12.41
CA LEU A 259 11.54 6.67 12.65
C LEU A 259 11.43 5.54 13.69
N ASN A 260 12.49 4.74 13.83
CA ASN A 260 12.53 3.58 14.71
C ASN A 260 13.16 3.86 16.10
N GLN A 261 13.67 5.07 16.33
CA GLN A 261 14.32 5.45 17.59
C GLN A 261 13.30 6.03 18.59
N PRO A 262 13.12 5.41 19.78
CA PRO A 262 12.27 5.97 20.84
C PRO A 262 12.79 7.35 21.25
N GLY A 263 11.95 8.38 21.13
CA GLY A 263 12.31 9.76 21.51
C GLY A 263 12.85 10.62 20.36
N SER A 264 12.96 10.10 19.13
CA SER A 264 13.18 10.98 17.97
C SER A 264 12.02 11.95 17.85
N SER A 265 12.31 13.26 17.83
CA SER A 265 11.30 14.26 17.48
C SER A 265 10.74 13.92 16.10
N SER A 266 9.43 14.08 15.93
CA SER A 266 8.81 13.99 14.61
C SER A 266 9.35 15.12 13.75
N GLU A 267 10.46 14.89 13.04
CA GLU A 267 11.02 15.87 12.13
C GLU A 267 10.01 16.11 10.99
N LEU A 268 9.84 17.37 10.61
CA LEU A 268 8.97 17.79 9.49
C LEU A 268 9.39 17.16 8.15
N GLY A 269 10.64 16.69 8.07
CA GLY A 269 11.28 16.22 6.85
C GLY A 269 11.80 17.38 5.99
N GLU A 270 12.50 17.04 4.93
CA GLU A 270 13.07 17.98 3.95
C GLU A 270 12.69 17.56 2.53
N PHE A 271 12.50 18.54 1.63
CA PHE A 271 12.34 18.27 0.20
C PHE A 271 13.64 17.68 -0.39
N GLN A 272 13.49 16.66 -1.25
CA GLN A 272 14.60 15.84 -1.76
C GLN A 272 14.85 16.03 -3.26
N CYS A 273 14.57 17.23 -3.78
CA CYS A 273 14.59 17.54 -5.21
C CYS A 273 15.80 18.36 -5.67
N TYR A 274 16.90 18.36 -4.92
CA TYR A 274 18.07 19.22 -5.19
C TYR A 274 19.15 18.56 -6.07
N ASP A 275 18.88 17.37 -6.61
CA ASP A 275 19.72 16.79 -7.65
C ASP A 275 19.54 17.54 -8.97
N LYS A 276 20.58 17.55 -9.81
CA LYS A 276 20.54 18.35 -11.05
C LYS A 276 19.39 17.99 -11.99
N PHE A 277 18.90 16.74 -11.98
CA PHE A 277 17.86 16.30 -12.90
C PHE A 277 16.49 16.82 -12.46
N MET A 278 16.21 16.74 -11.16
CA MET A 278 15.03 17.33 -10.54
C MET A 278 15.04 18.86 -10.69
N GLN A 279 16.17 19.52 -10.44
CA GLN A 279 16.29 20.97 -10.62
C GLN A 279 16.05 21.38 -12.07
N ALA A 280 16.63 20.68 -13.05
CA ALA A 280 16.38 20.94 -14.48
C ALA A 280 14.89 20.78 -14.84
N SER A 281 14.20 19.76 -14.30
CA SER A 281 12.76 19.57 -14.47
C SER A 281 11.94 20.72 -13.88
N LEU A 282 12.28 21.17 -12.67
CA LEU A 282 11.64 22.31 -12.02
C LEU A 282 11.83 23.61 -12.83
N SER A 283 13.05 23.89 -13.28
CA SER A 283 13.36 25.05 -14.10
C SER A 283 12.58 25.04 -15.42
N ALA A 284 12.52 23.91 -16.11
CA ALA A 284 11.74 23.75 -17.33
C ALA A 284 10.23 23.96 -17.07
N ARG A 285 9.70 23.44 -15.96
CA ARG A 285 8.29 23.62 -15.58
C ARG A 285 7.97 25.09 -15.28
N ALA A 286 8.88 25.83 -14.65
CA ALA A 286 8.70 27.25 -14.33
C ALA A 286 8.69 28.13 -15.59
N GLN A 287 9.49 27.79 -16.60
CA GLN A 287 9.53 28.50 -17.88
C GLN A 287 8.18 28.44 -18.63
N ILE A 288 7.47 27.30 -18.57
CA ILE A 288 6.17 27.11 -19.23
C ILE A 288 5.11 28.08 -18.69
N PHE A 289 5.15 28.43 -17.40
CA PHE A 289 4.15 29.30 -16.79
C PHE A 289 4.52 30.80 -16.83
N VAL A 290 5.56 31.20 -17.58
CA VAL A 290 6.09 32.58 -17.59
C VAL A 290 6.52 33.04 -16.18
N LEU A 291 6.94 32.08 -15.35
CA LEU A 291 7.40 32.31 -13.98
C LEU A 291 8.90 32.02 -13.90
N GLN A 292 9.69 32.65 -14.78
CA GLN A 292 11.13 32.40 -14.89
C GLN A 292 11.85 32.50 -13.54
N GLN A 293 11.42 33.43 -12.68
CA GLN A 293 12.01 33.64 -11.36
C GLN A 293 11.82 32.46 -10.37
N TRP A 294 10.90 31.54 -10.63
CA TRP A 294 10.58 30.42 -9.73
C TRP A 294 11.37 29.14 -10.05
N GLY A 295 12.05 29.09 -11.20
CA GLY A 295 12.78 27.92 -11.68
C GLY A 295 14.12 27.66 -10.98
N ASN A 296 14.59 28.58 -10.14
CA ASN A 296 15.90 28.52 -9.48
C ASN A 296 15.83 28.12 -7.99
N GLY A 297 14.71 27.56 -7.52
CA GLY A 297 14.57 27.15 -6.12
C GLY A 297 14.42 28.31 -5.11
N GLY A 298 14.03 29.49 -5.57
CA GLY A 298 13.81 30.67 -4.73
C GLY A 298 13.98 31.96 -5.55
N SER A 299 13.06 32.92 -5.44
CA SER A 299 13.09 34.16 -6.22
C SER A 299 14.21 35.08 -5.77
N THR A 300 14.93 35.64 -6.73
CA THR A 300 15.90 36.73 -6.57
C THR A 300 15.18 38.04 -6.20
N GLY A 301 14.94 38.24 -4.90
CA GLY A 301 14.83 39.56 -4.29
C GLY A 301 16.24 40.08 -3.95
N THR A 302 16.44 41.39 -3.98
CA THR A 302 17.73 42.10 -3.85
C THR A 302 18.35 42.07 -2.44
N ASP A 303 18.11 41.02 -1.67
CA ASP A 303 18.68 40.77 -0.36
C ASP A 303 19.13 39.30 -0.32
N GLY A 304 20.44 39.07 -0.13
CA GLY A 304 21.08 37.74 -0.12
C GLY A 304 20.62 36.77 0.98
N SER A 305 19.46 37.03 1.60
CA SER A 305 18.84 36.33 2.71
C SER A 305 17.80 35.29 2.28
N GLN A 306 17.46 35.17 0.99
CA GLN A 306 16.29 34.41 0.52
C GLN A 306 16.57 33.00 -0.06
N GLN A 307 17.77 32.44 0.11
CA GLN A 307 18.04 31.01 -0.21
C GLN A 307 17.33 30.03 0.77
N ASN A 308 16.46 30.53 1.65
CA ASN A 308 15.90 29.86 2.83
C ASN A 308 14.36 29.78 2.85
N LEU A 309 13.67 29.87 1.71
CA LEU A 309 12.19 29.88 1.69
C LEU A 309 11.55 28.60 2.27
N GLU A 310 12.27 27.48 2.27
CA GLU A 310 11.85 26.18 2.83
C GLU A 310 12.20 25.97 4.32
N GLU A 311 12.80 26.95 4.99
CA GLU A 311 12.90 26.94 6.47
C GLU A 311 11.49 26.97 7.09
N THR A 312 11.36 26.73 8.39
CA THR A 312 10.09 26.65 9.15
C THR A 312 9.02 27.69 8.78
N SER A 313 9.38 28.81 8.14
CA SER A 313 8.49 29.72 7.41
C SER A 313 7.60 29.09 6.34
N PHE A 314 8.06 28.10 5.57
CA PHE A 314 7.29 27.54 4.45
C PHE A 314 5.98 26.93 4.92
N PHE A 315 6.00 26.24 6.06
CA PHE A 315 4.89 25.45 6.59
C PHE A 315 4.06 26.18 7.65
N ARG A 316 4.35 27.45 7.96
CA ARG A 316 3.61 28.23 8.97
C ARG A 316 2.11 28.22 8.68
N THR A 317 1.32 28.14 9.75
CA THR A 317 -0.15 28.24 9.67
C THR A 317 -0.56 29.56 9.04
N ASP A 318 0.01 30.66 9.54
CA ASP A 318 -0.26 32.01 9.06
C ASP A 318 0.91 32.52 8.20
N GLY A 319 0.61 32.93 6.97
CA GLY A 319 1.60 33.48 6.03
C GLY A 319 2.64 32.47 5.52
N GLY A 320 2.40 31.17 5.68
CA GLY A 320 3.31 30.14 5.16
C GLY A 320 3.32 30.08 3.62
N TYR A 321 4.51 29.91 3.05
CA TYR A 321 4.68 29.85 1.59
C TYR A 321 3.94 28.69 0.93
N TRP A 322 3.63 27.61 1.66
CA TRP A 322 2.84 26.47 1.17
C TRP A 322 1.49 26.86 0.57
N ASN A 323 0.90 27.97 1.04
CA ASN A 323 -0.39 28.51 0.60
C ASN A 323 -0.24 29.82 -0.21
N THR A 324 0.83 29.91 -1.00
CA THR A 324 1.07 31.02 -1.95
C THR A 324 1.00 30.49 -3.39
N PRO A 325 0.89 31.35 -4.41
CA PRO A 325 1.00 30.92 -5.80
C PRO A 325 2.27 30.10 -6.10
N TYR A 326 3.41 30.48 -5.52
CA TYR A 326 4.66 29.72 -5.63
C TYR A 326 4.56 28.35 -4.93
N GLY A 327 4.07 28.30 -3.69
CA GLY A 327 3.89 27.04 -2.96
C GLY A 327 2.99 26.07 -3.70
N HIS A 328 1.87 26.54 -4.24
CA HIS A 328 0.99 25.72 -5.08
C HIS A 328 1.69 25.22 -6.35
N PHE A 329 2.49 26.05 -7.01
CA PHE A 329 3.27 25.65 -8.18
C PHE A 329 4.27 24.55 -7.82
N PHE A 330 5.10 24.78 -6.81
CA PHE A 330 6.15 23.86 -6.37
C PHE A 330 5.56 22.53 -5.89
N LEU A 331 4.56 22.55 -5.00
CA LEU A 331 3.95 21.34 -4.45
C LEU A 331 3.21 20.53 -5.53
N LYS A 332 2.57 21.19 -6.51
CA LYS A 332 1.99 20.50 -7.68
C LYS A 332 3.06 19.83 -8.54
N TRP A 333 4.19 20.49 -8.77
CA TRP A 333 5.30 19.90 -9.51
C TRP A 333 5.91 18.72 -8.74
N TYR A 334 6.26 18.90 -7.47
CA TYR A 334 6.94 17.90 -6.66
C TYR A 334 6.11 16.63 -6.46
N SER A 335 4.82 16.77 -6.12
CA SER A 335 3.89 15.63 -6.04
C SER A 335 3.53 15.06 -7.41
N GLY A 336 3.48 15.90 -8.46
CA GLY A 336 3.25 15.45 -9.83
C GLY A 336 4.38 14.60 -10.40
N MET A 337 5.64 14.90 -10.05
CA MET A 337 6.79 14.08 -10.40
C MET A 337 6.72 12.69 -9.75
N LEU A 338 6.29 12.63 -8.49
CA LEU A 338 6.08 11.35 -7.79
C LEU A 338 4.93 10.53 -8.41
N LEU A 339 3.81 11.17 -8.76
CA LEU A 339 2.70 10.51 -9.46
C LEU A 339 3.14 9.96 -10.82
N LEU A 340 3.93 10.72 -11.58
CA LEU A 340 4.46 10.29 -12.88
C LEU A 340 5.42 9.10 -12.74
N HIS A 341 6.26 9.08 -11.71
CA HIS A 341 7.12 7.94 -11.39
C HIS A 341 6.30 6.67 -11.11
N GLY A 342 5.30 6.78 -10.23
CA GLY A 342 4.39 5.68 -9.92
C GLY A 342 3.62 5.18 -11.15
N GLU A 343 3.11 6.09 -11.99
CA GLU A 343 2.39 5.74 -13.22
C GLU A 343 3.27 4.98 -14.21
N ARG A 344 4.54 5.37 -14.40
CA ARG A 344 5.49 4.65 -15.26
C ARG A 344 5.73 3.22 -14.78
N LEU A 345 5.96 3.04 -13.48
CA LEU A 345 6.17 1.73 -12.88
C LEU A 345 4.93 0.84 -12.98
N CYS A 346 3.74 1.39 -12.70
CA CYS A 346 2.47 0.67 -12.87
C CYS A 346 2.24 0.27 -14.33
N MET A 347 2.54 1.16 -15.29
CA MET A 347 2.43 0.86 -16.72
C MET A 347 3.36 -0.28 -17.15
N ILE A 348 4.62 -0.26 -16.69
CA ILE A 348 5.59 -1.32 -16.97
C ILE A 348 5.12 -2.65 -16.36
N ALA A 349 4.69 -2.62 -15.09
CA ALA A 349 4.25 -3.81 -14.39
C ALA A 349 2.97 -4.40 -15.00
N ASP A 350 1.98 -3.58 -15.32
CA ASP A 350 0.75 -4.01 -16.01
C ASP A 350 1.08 -4.67 -17.36
N ALA A 351 1.96 -4.05 -18.16
CA ALA A 351 2.37 -4.62 -19.44
C ALA A 351 3.09 -5.98 -19.33
N ILE A 352 3.79 -6.25 -18.23
CA ILE A 352 4.54 -7.49 -18.01
C ILE A 352 3.66 -8.57 -17.37
N PHE A 353 2.83 -8.21 -16.39
CA PHE A 353 2.08 -9.18 -15.58
C PHE A 353 0.62 -9.37 -16.01
N SER A 354 0.11 -8.56 -16.94
CA SER A 354 -1.24 -8.75 -17.47
C SER A 354 -1.41 -10.13 -18.10
N GLY A 355 -2.53 -10.80 -17.80
CA GLY A 355 -2.84 -12.15 -18.27
C GLY A 355 -2.24 -13.29 -17.43
N THR A 356 -1.37 -13.01 -16.46
CA THR A 356 -0.74 -14.05 -15.61
C THR A 356 -1.58 -14.46 -14.39
N GLY A 357 -2.69 -13.76 -14.12
CA GLY A 357 -3.52 -13.97 -12.93
C GLY A 357 -3.02 -13.29 -11.65
N VAL A 358 -1.84 -12.66 -11.67
CA VAL A 358 -1.35 -11.88 -10.52
C VAL A 358 -1.97 -10.50 -10.48
N THR A 359 -2.13 -9.96 -9.26
CA THR A 359 -2.50 -8.55 -9.07
C THR A 359 -1.25 -7.72 -8.79
N ILE A 360 -1.08 -6.59 -9.46
CA ILE A 360 0.00 -5.65 -9.13
C ILE A 360 -0.38 -4.80 -7.92
N SER A 361 0.59 -4.40 -7.09
CA SER A 361 0.36 -3.53 -5.93
C SER A 361 1.45 -2.46 -5.80
N GLY A 362 1.10 -1.32 -5.19
CA GLY A 362 2.05 -0.27 -4.80
C GLY A 362 1.80 0.18 -3.36
N LYS A 363 2.87 0.52 -2.65
CA LYS A 363 2.82 0.89 -1.23
C LYS A 363 2.87 2.42 -1.06
N VAL A 364 2.00 2.94 -0.20
CA VAL A 364 1.93 4.35 0.21
C VAL A 364 2.23 4.43 1.71
N ALA A 365 3.16 5.32 2.08
CA ALA A 365 3.60 5.47 3.46
C ALA A 365 2.51 6.12 4.33
N GLY A 366 2.29 5.59 5.53
CA GLY A 366 1.38 6.18 6.51
C GLY A 366 2.05 7.32 7.29
N ILE A 367 2.08 8.51 6.70
CA ILE A 367 2.75 9.68 7.30
C ILE A 367 1.74 10.43 8.16
N HIS A 368 1.79 10.15 9.45
CA HIS A 368 0.77 10.61 10.39
C HIS A 368 1.20 11.76 11.29
N TRP A 369 2.50 12.04 11.38
CA TRP A 369 3.01 13.14 12.18
C TRP A 369 2.78 14.47 11.46
N HIS A 370 2.21 15.45 12.18
CA HIS A 370 1.75 16.76 11.68
C HIS A 370 0.45 16.76 10.86
N TYR A 371 -0.30 15.66 10.86
CA TYR A 371 -1.61 15.54 10.18
C TYR A 371 -2.65 16.59 10.63
N TYR A 372 -2.59 17.07 11.88
CA TYR A 372 -3.53 18.09 12.36
C TYR A 372 -3.10 19.54 12.10
N THR A 373 -1.93 19.75 11.49
CA THR A 373 -1.50 21.09 11.04
C THR A 373 -2.18 21.43 9.72
N CYS A 374 -2.40 22.71 9.40
CA CYS A 374 -3.02 23.09 8.12
C CYS A 374 -2.20 22.67 6.89
N SER A 375 -0.87 22.69 7.01
CA SER A 375 0.08 22.48 5.92
C SER A 375 0.48 21.01 5.73
N HIS A 376 0.29 20.14 6.73
CA HIS A 376 0.69 18.72 6.68
C HIS A 376 2.16 18.53 6.20
N PRO A 377 3.12 19.22 6.84
CA PRO A 377 4.49 19.38 6.35
C PRO A 377 5.19 18.04 6.02
N SER A 378 5.02 17.02 6.85
CA SER A 378 5.62 15.70 6.65
C SER A 378 5.09 14.99 5.40
N GLU A 379 3.81 15.16 5.12
CA GLU A 379 3.18 14.60 3.92
C GLU A 379 3.72 15.36 2.69
N LEU A 380 3.78 16.70 2.76
CA LEU A 380 4.29 17.55 1.68
C LEU A 380 5.74 17.22 1.31
N THR A 381 6.64 17.13 2.29
CA THR A 381 8.08 16.85 2.06
C THR A 381 8.28 15.44 1.48
N SER A 382 7.39 14.51 1.81
CA SER A 382 7.39 13.14 1.28
C SER A 382 6.75 13.02 -0.11
N GLY A 383 6.19 14.11 -0.63
CA GLY A 383 5.58 14.18 -1.97
C GLY A 383 4.07 13.97 -1.98
N TYR A 384 3.44 13.74 -0.84
CA TYR A 384 1.99 13.70 -0.71
C TYR A 384 1.49 15.12 -0.54
N TYR A 385 0.94 15.70 -1.61
CA TYR A 385 0.35 17.04 -1.53
C TYR A 385 -1.01 17.04 -0.81
N ASN A 386 -1.01 16.51 0.40
CA ASN A 386 -2.14 16.51 1.32
C ASN A 386 -2.09 17.80 2.14
N THR A 387 -3.23 18.45 2.31
CA THR A 387 -3.39 19.59 3.23
C THR A 387 -4.79 19.53 3.83
N LEU A 388 -5.08 20.40 4.80
CA LEU A 388 -6.42 20.49 5.38
C LEU A 388 -7.54 20.69 4.32
N LEU A 389 -7.20 21.31 3.19
CA LEU A 389 -8.15 21.68 2.12
C LEU A 389 -8.04 20.79 0.87
N ARG A 390 -7.08 19.87 0.81
CA ARG A 390 -6.79 19.07 -0.39
C ARG A 390 -6.44 17.65 -0.03
N ASP A 391 -7.17 16.69 -0.61
CA ASP A 391 -6.83 15.27 -0.51
C ASP A 391 -5.61 14.94 -1.38
N GLY A 392 -4.47 14.69 -0.73
CA GLY A 392 -3.21 14.29 -1.38
C GLY A 392 -3.18 12.85 -1.86
N TYR A 393 -4.02 11.97 -1.30
CA TYR A 393 -4.01 10.54 -1.55
C TYR A 393 -4.92 10.14 -2.70
N LEU A 394 -6.00 10.90 -2.95
CA LEU A 394 -6.93 10.62 -4.04
C LEU A 394 -6.27 10.51 -5.43
N PRO A 395 -5.35 11.41 -5.85
CA PRO A 395 -4.65 11.26 -7.13
C PRO A 395 -3.81 9.98 -7.22
N ILE A 396 -3.23 9.53 -6.10
CA ILE A 396 -2.45 8.28 -6.04
C ILE A 396 -3.39 7.08 -6.20
N ALA A 397 -4.53 7.08 -5.51
CA ALA A 397 -5.56 6.05 -5.66
C ALA A 397 -6.13 6.00 -7.08
N GLN A 398 -6.35 7.16 -7.72
CA GLN A 398 -6.77 7.23 -9.13
C GLN A 398 -5.73 6.63 -10.07
N MET A 399 -4.44 6.92 -9.84
CA MET A 399 -3.34 6.32 -10.60
C MET A 399 -3.32 4.80 -10.45
N PHE A 400 -3.41 4.25 -9.23
CA PHE A 400 -3.49 2.80 -9.05
C PHE A 400 -4.75 2.18 -9.69
N ALA A 401 -5.89 2.85 -9.61
CA ALA A 401 -7.14 2.35 -10.19
C ALA A 401 -7.08 2.24 -11.72
N LYS A 402 -6.35 3.15 -12.39
CA LYS A 402 -6.11 3.10 -13.83
C LYS A 402 -5.45 1.78 -14.26
N TYR A 403 -4.57 1.21 -13.42
CA TYR A 403 -3.86 -0.04 -13.67
C TYR A 403 -4.39 -1.23 -12.87
N LYS A 404 -5.60 -1.10 -12.28
CA LYS A 404 -6.22 -2.14 -11.43
C LYS A 404 -5.30 -2.64 -10.30
N ALA A 405 -4.42 -1.76 -9.82
CA ALA A 405 -3.45 -2.08 -8.80
C ALA A 405 -4.07 -2.08 -7.40
N THR A 406 -3.53 -2.89 -6.50
CA THR A 406 -3.88 -2.88 -5.08
C THR A 406 -3.09 -1.80 -4.35
N LEU A 407 -3.75 -1.00 -3.51
CA LEU A 407 -3.06 -0.06 -2.63
C LEU A 407 -2.60 -0.77 -1.37
N CYS A 408 -1.33 -0.64 -1.00
CA CYS A 408 -0.81 -1.09 0.29
C CYS A 408 -0.48 0.12 1.18
N CYS A 409 -0.84 0.07 2.47
CA CYS A 409 -0.43 1.10 3.44
C CYS A 409 -0.29 0.57 4.86
N SER A 410 0.51 1.26 5.68
CA SER A 410 0.80 0.92 7.08
C SER A 410 -0.18 1.56 8.07
N CYS A 411 0.18 1.56 9.36
CA CYS A 411 -0.51 2.24 10.47
C CYS A 411 -1.82 1.59 10.97
N PHE A 412 -2.10 0.33 10.60
CA PHE A 412 -3.31 -0.36 11.06
C PHE A 412 -3.29 -0.72 12.56
N ASP A 413 -2.10 -0.80 13.15
CA ASP A 413 -1.83 -1.10 14.57
C ASP A 413 -1.76 0.14 15.47
N LEU A 414 -1.67 1.33 14.88
CA LEU A 414 -1.47 2.59 15.60
C LEU A 414 -2.79 3.23 16.03
N ARG A 415 -2.73 3.96 17.15
CA ARG A 415 -3.87 4.67 17.75
C ARG A 415 -3.51 6.11 18.07
N ASP A 416 -4.45 7.02 17.83
CA ASP A 416 -4.30 8.43 18.23
C ASP A 416 -4.14 8.55 19.75
N ALA A 417 -4.67 7.62 20.54
CA ALA A 417 -4.53 7.59 22.00
C ALA A 417 -3.10 7.30 22.49
N GLU A 418 -2.23 6.71 21.64
CA GLU A 418 -0.84 6.38 21.99
C GLU A 418 0.17 7.43 21.48
N ARG A 419 -0.31 8.54 20.88
CA ARG A 419 0.56 9.56 20.31
C ARG A 419 1.30 10.34 21.41
N THR A 420 2.57 10.60 21.16
CA THR A 420 3.38 11.56 21.93
C THR A 420 3.20 12.99 21.41
N ASN A 421 2.88 13.15 20.13
CA ASN A 421 2.72 14.44 19.45
C ASN A 421 1.23 14.78 19.25
N SER A 422 0.79 15.95 19.73
CA SER A 422 -0.59 16.43 19.59
C SER A 422 -1.01 16.75 18.15
N GLU A 423 -0.05 16.86 17.22
CA GLU A 423 -0.33 17.10 15.81
C GLU A 423 -0.41 15.82 14.99
N SER A 424 -0.22 14.66 15.61
CA SER A 424 -0.23 13.35 14.96
C SER A 424 -1.61 12.70 14.98
N SER A 425 -2.01 12.07 13.87
CA SER A 425 -3.23 11.25 13.78
C SER A 425 -3.07 10.04 12.84
N PRO A 426 -2.49 8.91 13.31
CA PRO A 426 -2.45 7.69 12.51
C PRO A 426 -3.84 7.20 12.10
N GLU A 427 -4.85 7.32 12.98
CA GLU A 427 -6.22 6.93 12.63
C GLU A 427 -6.83 7.88 11.59
N GLY A 428 -6.46 9.16 11.60
CA GLY A 428 -6.84 10.17 10.61
C GLY A 428 -6.28 9.87 9.23
N THR A 429 -4.96 9.71 9.15
CA THR A 429 -4.24 9.34 7.92
C THR A 429 -4.81 8.05 7.32
N LEU A 430 -5.03 7.01 8.15
CA LEU A 430 -5.59 5.75 7.68
C LEU A 430 -7.03 5.89 7.15
N ARG A 431 -7.88 6.68 7.81
CA ARG A 431 -9.24 6.96 7.33
C ARG A 431 -9.24 7.65 5.97
N GLN A 432 -8.30 8.58 5.75
CA GLN A 432 -8.19 9.29 4.47
C GLN A 432 -7.71 8.37 3.36
N LEU A 433 -6.62 7.61 3.58
CA LEU A 433 -6.11 6.61 2.63
C LEU A 433 -7.17 5.56 2.27
N ALA A 434 -7.83 4.99 3.27
CA ALA A 434 -8.92 4.03 3.07
C ALA A 434 -10.11 4.67 2.33
N GLY A 435 -10.43 5.92 2.63
CA GLY A 435 -11.45 6.69 1.90
C GLY A 435 -11.11 6.86 0.42
N ALA A 436 -9.88 7.27 0.11
CA ALA A 436 -9.38 7.42 -1.26
C ALA A 436 -9.43 6.09 -2.02
N ALA A 437 -8.95 5.00 -1.42
CA ALA A 437 -9.00 3.67 -2.01
C ALA A 437 -10.45 3.21 -2.29
N LYS A 438 -11.38 3.45 -1.36
CA LYS A 438 -12.81 3.15 -1.56
C LYS A 438 -13.44 3.94 -2.69
N MET A 439 -13.18 5.24 -2.76
CA MET A 439 -13.71 6.10 -3.83
C MET A 439 -13.25 5.62 -5.21
N CYS A 440 -12.08 5.00 -5.28
CA CYS A 440 -11.50 4.45 -6.50
C CYS A 440 -11.75 2.94 -6.69
N ASN A 441 -12.56 2.30 -5.83
CA ASN A 441 -12.85 0.86 -5.84
C ASN A 441 -11.59 -0.05 -5.86
N LEU A 442 -10.54 0.36 -5.16
CA LEU A 442 -9.29 -0.42 -5.09
C LEU A 442 -9.39 -1.57 -4.09
N PRO A 443 -8.67 -2.68 -4.28
CA PRO A 443 -8.29 -3.55 -3.17
C PRO A 443 -7.34 -2.82 -2.21
N LEU A 444 -7.38 -3.15 -0.92
CA LEU A 444 -6.52 -2.57 0.10
C LEU A 444 -5.76 -3.65 0.89
N ASN A 445 -4.44 -3.51 0.96
CA ASN A 445 -3.56 -4.31 1.80
C ASN A 445 -3.07 -3.47 2.99
N GLY A 446 -3.46 -3.85 4.20
CA GLY A 446 -3.02 -3.18 5.41
C GLY A 446 -1.78 -3.79 6.02
N GLU A 447 -0.89 -2.97 6.58
CA GLU A 447 0.29 -3.38 7.34
C GLU A 447 0.32 -2.75 8.73
N ASN A 448 0.99 -3.41 9.67
CA ASN A 448 1.39 -2.79 10.94
C ASN A 448 2.68 -1.98 10.76
N SER A 449 2.80 -0.88 11.50
CA SER A 449 3.98 -0.02 11.53
C SER A 449 5.07 -0.56 12.46
N ALA A 450 4.70 -1.16 13.59
CA ALA A 450 5.65 -1.75 14.54
C ALA A 450 5.40 -3.25 14.70
N THR A 451 6.46 -4.05 14.84
CA THR A 451 6.36 -5.51 15.04
C THR A 451 5.91 -5.86 16.48
N ARG A 452 4.67 -5.47 16.81
CA ARG A 452 4.01 -5.68 18.11
C ARG A 452 2.99 -6.81 18.00
N LEU A 453 2.85 -7.59 19.07
CA LEU A 453 1.89 -8.69 19.19
C LEU A 453 1.02 -8.56 20.45
N ASP A 454 1.01 -7.39 21.09
CA ASP A 454 0.13 -7.15 22.22
C ASP A 454 -1.34 -7.08 21.79
N ASP A 455 -2.23 -7.42 22.72
CA ASP A 455 -3.66 -7.47 22.45
C ASP A 455 -4.23 -6.12 21.99
N ALA A 456 -3.64 -4.99 22.40
CA ALA A 456 -4.14 -3.68 22.02
C ALA A 456 -3.86 -3.37 20.55
N SER A 457 -2.64 -3.61 20.07
CA SER A 457 -2.26 -3.46 18.66
C SER A 457 -3.04 -4.41 17.75
N LEU A 458 -3.17 -5.70 18.12
CA LEU A 458 -3.91 -6.68 17.32
C LEU A 458 -5.41 -6.36 17.25
N ASN A 459 -6.02 -5.92 18.37
CA ASN A 459 -7.41 -5.47 18.36
C ASN A 459 -7.60 -4.18 17.55
N GLN A 460 -6.60 -3.29 17.52
CA GLN A 460 -6.63 -2.11 16.68
C GLN A 460 -6.61 -2.49 15.19
N VAL A 461 -5.79 -3.45 14.78
CA VAL A 461 -5.82 -3.97 13.39
C VAL A 461 -7.21 -4.50 13.03
N ILE A 462 -7.83 -5.30 13.90
CA ILE A 462 -9.20 -5.83 13.70
C ILE A 462 -10.24 -4.69 13.63
N ARG A 463 -10.03 -3.59 14.36
CA ARG A 463 -10.90 -2.42 14.31
C ARG A 463 -10.71 -1.64 13.01
N SER A 464 -9.46 -1.39 12.63
CA SER A 464 -9.06 -0.66 11.44
C SER A 464 -9.46 -1.38 10.15
N SER A 465 -9.43 -2.71 10.11
CA SER A 465 -9.91 -3.50 8.96
C SER A 465 -11.40 -3.26 8.63
N ARG A 466 -12.20 -2.83 9.62
CA ARG A 466 -13.62 -2.48 9.44
C ARG A 466 -13.81 -1.15 8.72
N LEU A 467 -12.77 -0.30 8.67
CA LEU A 467 -12.80 0.90 7.83
C LEU A 467 -12.95 0.53 6.37
N TYR A 468 -12.47 -0.65 5.95
CA TYR A 468 -12.57 -1.14 4.59
C TYR A 468 -13.70 -2.16 4.39
N SER A 469 -13.88 -3.06 5.35
CA SER A 469 -14.85 -4.15 5.28
C SER A 469 -16.31 -3.66 5.30
N GLY A 470 -17.08 -3.91 4.24
CA GLY A 470 -18.51 -3.59 4.17
C GLY A 470 -19.21 -4.21 2.96
N ARG A 471 -20.45 -4.70 3.13
CA ARG A 471 -21.20 -5.49 2.12
C ARG A 471 -21.54 -4.74 0.83
N THR A 472 -21.37 -3.42 0.78
CA THR A 472 -21.81 -2.58 -0.35
C THR A 472 -20.68 -2.18 -1.28
N SER A 473 -19.42 -2.43 -0.93
CA SER A 473 -18.28 -2.10 -1.77
C SER A 473 -17.66 -3.40 -2.27
N GLY A 474 -17.54 -3.57 -3.60
CA GLY A 474 -16.85 -4.70 -4.22
C GLY A 474 -15.33 -4.71 -3.98
N THR A 475 -14.88 -4.05 -2.92
CA THR A 475 -13.49 -3.88 -2.54
C THR A 475 -13.08 -4.99 -1.57
N SER A 476 -11.89 -5.55 -1.78
CA SER A 476 -11.31 -6.57 -0.91
C SER A 476 -10.32 -5.94 0.06
N PHE A 477 -10.21 -6.53 1.25
CA PHE A 477 -9.22 -6.17 2.25
C PHE A 477 -8.40 -7.39 2.62
N SER A 478 -7.10 -7.22 2.77
CA SER A 478 -6.21 -8.20 3.39
C SER A 478 -5.26 -7.52 4.35
N PHE A 479 -4.70 -8.28 5.29
CA PHE A 479 -3.73 -7.76 6.24
C PHE A 479 -2.40 -8.50 6.09
N ASN A 480 -1.30 -7.76 6.07
CA ASN A 480 0.06 -8.28 6.01
C ASN A 480 0.81 -7.92 7.30
N TYR A 481 1.17 -8.92 8.09
CA TYR A 481 1.90 -8.73 9.34
C TYR A 481 3.40 -8.62 9.08
N VAL A 482 3.98 -7.48 9.44
CA VAL A 482 5.40 -7.12 9.27
C VAL A 482 6.08 -7.12 10.66
N ARG A 483 6.93 -8.08 11.02
CA ARG A 483 7.60 -9.09 10.22
C ARG A 483 7.75 -10.38 11.03
N MET A 484 7.84 -11.53 10.34
CA MET A 484 8.26 -12.78 10.95
C MET A 484 9.66 -12.63 11.56
N ASN A 485 9.76 -12.90 12.85
CA ASN A 485 11.01 -12.95 13.58
C ASN A 485 10.93 -14.04 14.65
N LYS A 486 12.01 -14.23 15.43
CA LYS A 486 12.03 -15.24 16.49
C LYS A 486 10.90 -15.02 17.53
N SER A 487 10.60 -13.77 17.87
CA SER A 487 9.61 -13.43 18.89
C SER A 487 8.18 -13.83 18.50
N LEU A 488 7.85 -13.89 17.20
CA LEU A 488 6.55 -14.36 16.73
C LEU A 488 6.25 -15.80 17.18
N PHE A 489 7.28 -16.65 17.26
CA PHE A 489 7.15 -18.06 17.62
C PHE A 489 7.35 -18.34 19.12
N GLU A 490 7.52 -17.30 19.94
CA GLU A 490 7.47 -17.46 21.40
C GLU A 490 6.04 -17.83 21.84
N PHE A 491 5.92 -18.73 22.82
CA PHE A 491 4.65 -19.35 23.19
C PHE A 491 3.49 -18.36 23.38
N HIS A 492 3.70 -17.27 24.14
CA HIS A 492 2.66 -16.27 24.38
C HIS A 492 2.28 -15.48 23.12
N ASN A 493 3.27 -15.09 22.32
CA ASN A 493 3.08 -14.33 21.09
C ASN A 493 2.41 -15.18 20.02
N TRP A 494 2.80 -16.45 19.89
CA TRP A 494 2.18 -17.40 18.98
C TRP A 494 0.70 -17.62 19.31
N ASN A 495 0.37 -17.78 20.60
CA ASN A 495 -1.03 -17.90 21.04
C ASN A 495 -1.86 -16.65 20.71
N ARG A 496 -1.30 -15.45 20.88
CA ARG A 496 -1.97 -14.19 20.49
C ARG A 496 -2.13 -14.10 18.97
N PHE A 497 -1.10 -14.42 18.21
CA PHE A 497 -1.10 -14.36 16.75
C PHE A 497 -2.10 -15.34 16.13
N THR A 498 -2.10 -16.60 16.56
CA THR A 498 -3.08 -17.60 16.07
C THR A 498 -4.52 -17.22 16.40
N LYS A 499 -4.77 -16.65 17.59
CA LYS A 499 -6.07 -16.08 17.95
C LYS A 499 -6.46 -14.92 17.03
N PHE A 500 -5.52 -14.02 16.73
CA PHE A 500 -5.73 -12.91 15.80
C PHE A 500 -6.07 -13.40 14.38
N VAL A 501 -5.32 -14.37 13.83
CA VAL A 501 -5.59 -14.95 12.51
C VAL A 501 -6.99 -15.55 12.45
N ARG A 502 -7.41 -16.29 13.48
CA ARG A 502 -8.77 -16.82 13.59
C ARG A 502 -9.84 -15.72 13.65
N GLN A 503 -9.62 -14.66 14.40
CA GLN A 503 -10.54 -13.52 14.50
C GLN A 503 -10.67 -12.75 13.18
N MET A 504 -9.60 -12.64 12.40
CA MET A 504 -9.61 -12.03 11.07
C MET A 504 -10.31 -12.92 10.04
N SER A 505 -10.21 -14.24 10.19
CA SER A 505 -10.81 -15.21 9.27
C SER A 505 -12.30 -15.49 9.53
N ASP A 506 -12.76 -15.41 10.78
CA ASP A 506 -14.15 -15.73 11.13
C ASP A 506 -15.10 -14.53 10.96
N ALA A 507 -15.82 -14.51 9.85
CA ALA A 507 -16.91 -13.59 9.53
C ALA A 507 -17.98 -13.45 10.63
N ARG A 508 -18.19 -14.46 11.47
CA ARG A 508 -19.21 -14.41 12.54
C ARG A 508 -18.76 -13.57 13.71
N THR A 509 -17.46 -13.56 14.01
CA THR A 509 -16.88 -12.62 14.97
C THR A 509 -17.02 -11.16 14.46
N PHE A 510 -17.00 -10.94 13.15
CA PHE A 510 -17.27 -9.63 12.53
C PHE A 510 -18.72 -9.16 12.71
N LEU A 511 -19.72 -10.06 12.72
CA LEU A 511 -21.14 -9.71 12.81
C LEU A 511 -21.71 -9.72 14.24
N ALA A 512 -21.24 -10.60 15.14
CA ALA A 512 -21.81 -10.77 16.47
C ALA A 512 -21.74 -9.50 17.35
N ARG A 513 -20.72 -8.64 17.17
CA ARG A 513 -20.61 -7.37 17.91
C ARG A 513 -21.54 -6.25 17.40
N LEU A 514 -22.11 -6.39 16.21
CA LEU A 514 -23.05 -5.43 15.62
C LEU A 514 -24.50 -5.63 16.10
N TYR A 515 -24.87 -6.86 16.47
CA TYR A 515 -26.22 -7.15 17.00
C TYR A 515 -26.34 -6.83 18.50
N VAL A 516 -25.27 -6.99 19.28
CA VAL A 516 -25.29 -6.71 20.73
C VAL A 516 -25.45 -5.21 21.04
N ARG A 517 -24.99 -4.30 20.16
CA ARG A 517 -25.12 -2.84 20.38
C ARG A 517 -26.34 -2.18 19.73
N ARG A 518 -27.13 -2.88 18.91
CA ARG A 518 -28.33 -2.33 18.24
C ARG A 518 -29.65 -2.99 18.65
N GLY A 519 -29.63 -4.02 19.51
CA GLY A 519 -30.82 -4.83 19.82
C GLY A 519 -31.13 -5.07 21.29
N GLN A 520 -30.46 -4.46 22.26
CA GLN A 520 -30.77 -4.62 23.69
C GLN A 520 -31.57 -3.44 24.25
N GLN A 521 -32.81 -3.32 23.76
CA GLN A 521 -33.94 -2.81 24.51
C GLN A 521 -35.03 -3.87 24.42
N TYR A 522 -35.50 -4.35 25.59
CA TYR A 522 -36.61 -5.30 25.79
C TYR A 522 -36.36 -6.76 25.40
N LEU A 523 -36.00 -7.61 26.38
CA LEU A 523 -36.90 -8.59 26.98
C LEU A 523 -36.13 -9.58 27.88
N SER A 524 -36.69 -9.76 29.07
CA SER A 524 -36.35 -10.70 30.12
C SER A 524 -36.54 -12.16 29.67
N SER A 525 -35.66 -13.08 30.13
CA SER A 525 -36.04 -14.38 30.72
C SER A 525 -34.93 -15.44 30.63
N MET A 526 -34.38 -15.76 31.81
CA MET A 526 -33.97 -17.08 32.34
C MET A 526 -32.82 -17.91 31.72
N SER A 527 -31.72 -17.95 32.49
CA SER A 527 -31.04 -19.14 33.06
C SER A 527 -30.55 -20.26 32.13
N VAL A 528 -29.23 -20.50 32.09
CA VAL A 528 -28.55 -21.73 32.59
C VAL A 528 -27.04 -21.43 32.78
N VAL A 529 -26.53 -21.66 34.00
CA VAL A 529 -25.10 -21.71 34.40
C VAL A 529 -24.88 -23.06 35.09
N TRP A 530 -23.64 -23.59 35.03
CA TRP A 530 -23.08 -24.78 35.71
C TRP A 530 -23.29 -26.11 34.95
N VAL A 531 -22.34 -27.05 34.75
CA VAL A 531 -21.12 -27.51 35.45
C VAL A 531 -20.29 -28.33 34.43
N VAL A 532 -18.95 -28.18 34.31
CA VAL A 532 -17.99 -29.31 34.16
C VAL A 532 -16.56 -28.86 34.56
N SER A 533 -16.16 -29.16 35.78
CA SER A 533 -14.76 -29.28 36.20
C SER A 533 -14.68 -30.25 37.38
N ARG A 534 -13.72 -31.19 37.30
CA ARG A 534 -13.36 -32.30 38.20
C ARG A 534 -14.17 -33.59 38.11
N ALA A 535 -13.55 -34.60 37.51
CA ALA A 535 -13.37 -35.93 38.10
C ALA A 535 -12.43 -36.78 37.22
N CYS A 536 -11.19 -36.96 37.64
CA CYS A 536 -10.36 -38.14 37.36
C CYS A 536 -9.19 -38.11 38.36
N ALA A 537 -9.46 -38.64 39.55
CA ALA A 537 -8.46 -39.19 40.44
C ALA A 537 -8.85 -40.66 40.60
N TYR A 538 -8.08 -41.58 40.04
CA TYR A 538 -7.89 -42.96 40.47
C TYR A 538 -6.61 -43.47 39.80
N THR A 539 -5.72 -44.04 40.63
CA THR A 539 -4.34 -44.52 40.43
C THR A 539 -3.24 -43.49 40.26
#